data_AF-E8X1J0-F1
#
_entry.id   AF-E8X1J0-F1
#
_cell.length_a   1.000
_cell.length_b   1.000
_cell.length_c   1.000
_cell.angle_alpha   90.00
_cell.angle_beta   90.00
_cell.angle_gamma   90.00
#
_symmetry.space_group_name_H-M   'P 1'
#
loop_
_entity.id
_entity.type
_entity.pdbx_description
1 polymer ?
#
loop_
_entity_poly.entity_id
_entity_poly.type
_entity_poly.pdbx_seq_one_letter_code
_entity_poly.pdbx_strand_id
1 'polypeptide(L)'
;MTLMPALPKPDRRVLNLVAPLVPAADRPDWLRTWQAELWHLHNRANRRRRPATLVPDHYIGLTRDALWLRTDACRTALEGTPTLCLASLLACTVVATLAGLILAGSRQALLAYLSGPLNRSLVAAVIVTVVALATSSTRHTRPDAAPEPFIWLRRQLFFAAKILTTLVTVFFLSADLCLPIHPLLPNTADLLQVLSFVLLALVGIRWAVHDQQHRCKRCLHILATPARVGRPSHNLLEWNGTELTCKHGHGLLSVPEMETSWCSTSQWIETLAS
;
A
#
# COMPACT_ATOMS: atom_id res chain seq x y z
N MET A 1 8.59 19.79 33.72
CA MET A 1 9.73 19.14 33.04
C MET A 1 10.77 18.78 34.09
N THR A 2 10.68 17.59 34.67
CA THR A 2 11.65 17.09 35.64
C THR A 2 12.92 16.71 34.90
N LEU A 3 14.04 17.39 35.19
CA LEU A 3 15.36 17.07 34.67
C LEU A 3 15.71 15.63 35.08
N MET A 4 15.68 14.71 34.13
CA MET A 4 16.16 13.34 34.34
C MET A 4 17.65 13.41 34.75
N PRO A 5 18.09 12.64 35.76
CA PRO A 5 19.49 12.60 36.15
C PRO A 5 20.38 12.18 34.97
N ALA A 6 21.60 12.72 34.91
CA ALA A 6 22.52 12.43 33.82
C ALA A 6 22.85 10.93 33.74
N LEU A 7 22.69 10.32 32.57
CA LEU A 7 23.13 8.95 32.31
C LEU A 7 24.65 8.80 32.43
N PRO A 8 25.15 7.60 32.80
CA PRO A 8 26.57 7.28 32.72
C PRO A 8 27.17 7.59 31.34
N LYS A 9 28.44 8.05 31.32
CA LYS A 9 29.19 8.36 30.09
C LYS A 9 29.19 7.24 29.02
N PRO A 10 29.36 5.94 29.33
CA PRO A 10 29.38 4.89 28.30
C PRO A 10 28.03 4.74 27.59
N ASP A 11 26.93 4.70 28.34
CA ASP A 11 25.58 4.54 27.80
C ASP A 11 25.24 5.70 26.85
N ARG A 12 25.60 6.92 27.25
CA ARG A 12 25.41 8.12 26.42
C ARG A 12 26.21 8.06 25.11
N ARG A 13 27.43 7.50 25.13
CA ARG A 13 28.24 7.34 23.92
C ARG A 13 27.59 6.37 22.94
N VAL A 14 27.11 5.22 23.42
CA VAL A 14 26.44 4.24 22.55
C VAL A 14 25.13 4.80 21.99
N LEU A 15 24.34 5.48 22.82
CA LEU A 15 23.11 6.15 22.39
C LEU A 15 23.39 7.15 21.25
N ASN A 16 24.42 7.97 21.39
CA ASN A 16 24.82 8.95 20.36
C ASN A 16 25.35 8.30 19.07
N LEU A 17 25.99 7.13 19.19
CA LEU A 17 26.47 6.37 18.02
C LEU A 17 25.32 5.72 17.25
N VAL A 18 24.26 5.29 17.94
CA VAL A 18 23.14 4.57 17.32
C VAL A 18 22.01 5.51 16.88
N ALA A 19 21.81 6.65 17.54
CA ALA A 19 20.77 7.62 17.18
C ALA A 19 20.74 8.06 15.69
N PRO A 20 21.88 8.16 14.97
CA PRO A 20 21.88 8.44 13.54
C PRO A 20 21.20 7.37 12.67
N LEU A 21 21.12 6.11 13.13
CA LEU A 21 20.39 5.05 12.42
C LEU A 21 18.87 5.28 12.45
N VAL A 22 18.37 5.97 13.48
CA VAL A 22 16.94 6.27 13.64
C VAL A 22 16.53 7.42 12.71
N PRO A 23 15.37 7.30 12.01
CA PRO A 23 14.79 8.39 11.23
C PRO A 23 14.70 9.70 12.03
N ALA A 24 14.92 10.83 11.36
CA ALA A 24 15.02 12.13 12.03
C ALA A 24 13.73 12.51 12.79
N ALA A 25 12.57 12.10 12.29
CA ALA A 25 11.27 12.36 12.90
C ALA A 25 11.08 11.62 14.25
N ASP A 26 11.52 10.37 14.32
CA ASP A 26 11.30 9.51 15.51
C ASP A 26 12.44 9.58 16.52
N ARG A 27 13.61 10.11 16.10
CA ARG A 27 14.82 10.23 16.92
C ARG A 27 14.59 10.90 18.29
N PRO A 28 13.87 12.03 18.44
CA PRO A 28 13.71 12.66 19.76
C PRO A 28 12.92 11.77 20.73
N ASP A 29 11.91 11.06 20.24
CA ASP A 29 11.05 10.19 21.05
C ASP A 29 11.80 8.92 21.42
N TRP A 30 12.47 8.33 20.45
CA TRP A 30 13.35 7.19 20.64
C TRP A 30 14.45 7.47 21.68
N LEU A 31 15.12 8.62 21.58
CA LEU A 31 16.15 9.05 22.54
C LEU A 31 15.58 9.18 23.96
N ARG A 32 14.38 9.77 24.11
CA ARG A 32 13.73 9.93 25.41
C ARG A 32 13.40 8.57 26.04
N THR A 33 12.83 7.66 25.27
CA THR A 33 12.46 6.31 25.73
C THR A 33 13.69 5.54 26.17
N TRP A 34 14.72 5.45 25.33
CA TRP A 34 15.93 4.69 25.66
C TRP A 34 16.75 5.34 26.79
N GLN A 35 16.75 6.67 26.92
CA GLN A 35 17.34 7.33 28.10
C GLN A 35 16.64 6.93 29.40
N ALA A 36 15.30 6.88 29.40
CA ALA A 36 14.53 6.44 30.55
C ALA A 36 14.80 4.96 30.87
N GLU A 37 14.81 4.08 29.88
CA GLU A 37 15.08 2.65 30.06
C GLU A 37 16.49 2.38 30.60
N LEU A 38 17.52 2.98 30.00
CA LEU A 38 18.91 2.83 30.46
C LEU A 38 19.09 3.37 31.89
N TRP A 39 18.44 4.48 32.23
CA TRP A 39 18.41 4.99 33.59
C TRP A 39 17.75 3.99 34.57
N HIS A 40 16.60 3.42 34.19
CA HIS A 40 15.91 2.41 35.00
C HIS A 40 16.75 1.15 35.22
N LEU A 41 17.42 0.66 34.16
CA LEU A 41 18.31 -0.49 34.24
C LEU A 41 19.49 -0.24 35.17
N HIS A 42 20.12 0.94 35.05
CA HIS A 42 21.22 1.36 35.91
C HIS A 42 20.80 1.44 37.39
N ASN A 43 19.67 2.09 37.67
CA ASN A 43 19.15 2.23 39.03
C ASN A 43 18.78 0.87 39.64
N ARG A 44 18.23 -0.05 38.83
CA ARG A 44 17.92 -1.43 39.25
C ARG A 44 19.19 -2.24 39.57
N ALA A 45 20.27 -2.07 38.79
CA ALA A 45 21.55 -2.72 39.05
C ALA A 45 22.16 -2.24 40.38
N ASN A 46 22.18 -0.92 40.62
CA ASN A 46 22.69 -0.32 41.85
C ASN A 46 21.91 -0.82 43.09
N ARG A 47 20.57 -0.87 43.03
CA ARG A 47 19.74 -1.39 44.14
C ARG A 47 20.02 -2.86 44.47
N ARG A 48 20.38 -3.67 43.48
CA ARG A 48 20.64 -5.11 43.65
C ARG A 48 22.07 -5.44 44.08
N ARG A 49 22.94 -4.43 44.29
CA ARG A 49 24.38 -4.59 44.57
C ARG A 49 25.08 -5.59 43.63
N ARG A 50 24.56 -5.78 42.42
CA ARG A 50 25.25 -6.56 41.40
C ARG A 50 26.24 -5.63 40.73
N PRO A 51 27.49 -6.08 40.47
CA PRO A 51 28.39 -5.31 39.64
C PRO A 51 27.66 -5.00 38.34
N ALA A 52 27.71 -3.74 37.91
CA ALA A 52 27.21 -3.30 36.61
C ALA A 52 28.11 -3.87 35.50
N THR A 53 28.19 -5.20 35.41
CA THR A 53 28.76 -5.87 34.25
C THR A 53 27.93 -5.41 33.06
N LEU A 54 28.58 -4.81 32.07
CA LEU A 54 28.02 -4.53 30.75
C LEU A 54 27.24 -5.77 30.33
N VAL A 55 25.92 -5.72 30.36
CA VAL A 55 25.10 -6.80 29.82
C VAL A 55 24.96 -6.45 28.33
N PRO A 56 25.69 -7.15 27.43
CA PRO A 56 25.73 -6.82 26.00
C PRO A 56 24.34 -6.84 25.37
N ASP A 57 23.43 -7.64 25.95
CA ASP A 57 22.06 -7.83 25.49
C ASP A 57 21.25 -6.52 25.41
N HIS A 58 21.52 -5.52 26.25
CA HIS A 58 20.81 -4.23 26.18
C HIS A 58 21.25 -3.39 24.98
N TYR A 59 22.54 -3.42 24.63
CA TYR A 59 23.04 -2.74 23.44
C TYR A 59 22.57 -3.42 22.15
N ILE A 60 22.39 -4.74 22.21
CA ILE A 60 21.77 -5.53 21.12
C ILE A 60 20.30 -5.10 20.95
N GLY A 61 19.54 -4.97 22.05
CA GLY A 61 18.17 -4.48 22.01
C GLY A 61 18.07 -3.09 21.37
N LEU A 62 18.92 -2.16 21.81
CA LEU A 62 18.96 -0.78 21.33
C LEU A 62 19.32 -0.68 19.83
N THR A 63 20.29 -1.45 19.37
CA THR A 63 20.69 -1.49 17.95
C THR A 63 19.63 -2.16 17.09
N ARG A 64 19.00 -3.25 17.58
CA ARG A 64 17.91 -3.93 16.88
C ARG A 64 16.68 -3.04 16.74
N ASP A 65 16.34 -2.29 17.77
CA ASP A 65 15.21 -1.35 17.75
C ASP A 65 15.45 -0.19 16.77
N ALA A 66 16.66 0.41 16.79
CA ALA A 66 17.03 1.45 15.83
C ALA A 66 17.05 0.94 14.37
N LEU A 67 17.57 -0.27 14.14
CA LEU A 67 17.52 -0.92 12.83
C LEU A 67 16.08 -1.22 12.42
N TRP A 68 15.25 -1.71 13.35
CA TRP A 68 13.84 -1.98 13.09
C TRP A 68 13.12 -0.71 12.66
N LEU A 69 13.24 0.40 13.40
CA LEU A 69 12.66 1.70 13.02
C LEU A 69 13.16 2.21 11.66
N ARG A 70 14.44 1.99 11.33
CA ARG A 70 14.99 2.35 10.02
C ARG A 70 14.38 1.50 8.90
N THR A 71 14.29 0.19 9.12
CA THR A 71 13.68 -0.73 8.15
C THR A 71 12.19 -0.50 8.01
N ASP A 72 11.49 -0.21 9.11
CA ASP A 72 10.06 0.08 9.12
C ASP A 72 9.78 1.43 8.47
N ALA A 73 10.57 2.47 8.72
CA ALA A 73 10.48 3.74 8.01
C ALA A 73 10.73 3.59 6.51
N CYS A 74 11.72 2.78 6.12
CA CYS A 74 11.97 2.48 4.70
C CYS A 74 10.81 1.70 4.08
N ARG A 75 10.36 0.65 4.76
CA ARG A 75 9.25 -0.19 4.36
C ARG A 75 7.97 0.63 4.25
N THR A 76 7.66 1.47 5.22
CA THR A 76 6.50 2.36 5.22
C THR A 76 6.63 3.50 4.20
N ALA A 77 7.84 3.96 3.88
CA ALA A 77 8.08 4.91 2.81
C ALA A 77 7.92 4.29 1.42
N LEU A 78 8.24 3.01 1.27
CA LEU A 78 8.06 2.25 0.04
C LEU A 78 6.63 1.74 -0.11
N GLU A 79 6.01 1.29 0.99
CA GLU A 79 4.66 0.73 1.03
C GLU A 79 3.64 1.76 0.55
N GLY A 80 3.06 1.43 -0.59
CA GLY A 80 1.94 2.18 -1.14
C GLY A 80 2.30 3.42 -1.93
N THR A 81 3.56 3.64 -2.31
CA THR A 81 3.88 4.69 -3.29
C THR A 81 3.20 4.39 -4.64
N PRO A 82 2.78 5.43 -5.40
CA PRO A 82 2.20 5.23 -6.72
C PRO A 82 3.22 4.66 -7.72
N THR A 83 4.50 5.02 -7.57
CA THR A 83 5.59 4.56 -8.45
C THR A 83 5.84 3.07 -8.30
N LEU A 84 5.92 2.54 -7.06
CA LEU A 84 6.10 1.10 -6.86
C LEU A 84 4.89 0.30 -7.34
N CYS A 85 3.67 0.81 -7.17
CA CYS A 85 2.47 0.14 -7.68
C CYS A 85 2.50 0.00 -9.22
N LEU A 86 2.88 1.05 -9.94
CA LEU A 86 3.01 0.99 -11.39
C LEU A 86 4.22 0.15 -11.81
N ALA A 87 5.35 0.29 -11.13
CA ALA A 87 6.55 -0.49 -11.40
C ALA A 87 6.31 -2.00 -11.20
N SER A 88 5.58 -2.39 -10.16
CA SER A 88 5.21 -3.79 -9.93
C SER A 88 4.28 -4.32 -11.01
N LEU A 89 3.28 -3.54 -11.43
CA LEU A 89 2.39 -3.92 -12.53
C LEU A 89 3.14 -4.05 -13.86
N LEU A 90 4.02 -3.10 -14.17
CA LEU A 90 4.89 -3.16 -15.35
C LEU A 90 5.83 -4.36 -15.30
N ALA A 91 6.41 -4.66 -14.14
CA ALA A 91 7.23 -5.86 -13.96
C ALA A 91 6.42 -7.14 -14.22
N CYS A 92 5.18 -7.23 -13.73
CA CYS A 92 4.28 -8.34 -14.05
C CYS A 92 3.97 -8.42 -15.56
N THR A 93 3.76 -7.27 -16.23
CA THR A 93 3.58 -7.25 -17.69
C THR A 93 4.81 -7.79 -18.41
N VAL A 94 6.01 -7.36 -18.02
CA VAL A 94 7.27 -7.82 -18.61
C VAL A 94 7.46 -9.33 -18.39
N VAL A 95 7.15 -9.83 -17.19
CA VAL A 95 7.24 -11.27 -16.91
C VAL A 95 6.24 -12.06 -17.77
N ALA A 96 5.00 -11.59 -17.93
CA ALA A 96 4.02 -12.23 -18.79
C ALA A 96 4.46 -12.22 -20.26
N THR A 97 4.96 -11.10 -20.79
CA THR A 97 5.44 -11.05 -22.18
C THR A 97 6.64 -11.98 -22.42
N LEU A 98 7.54 -12.10 -21.43
CA LEU A 98 8.66 -13.04 -21.49
C LEU A 98 8.18 -14.49 -21.45
N ALA A 99 7.18 -14.82 -20.63
CA ALA A 99 6.58 -16.14 -20.59
C ALA A 99 5.95 -16.51 -21.94
N GLY A 100 5.14 -15.63 -22.52
CA GLY A 100 4.59 -15.81 -23.86
C GLY A 100 5.67 -15.96 -24.94
N LEU A 101 6.76 -15.21 -24.86
CA LEU A 101 7.89 -15.33 -25.79
C LEU A 101 8.59 -16.69 -25.68
N ILE A 102 8.78 -17.21 -24.46
CA ILE A 102 9.36 -18.53 -24.22
C ILE A 102 8.43 -19.62 -24.78
N LEU A 103 7.12 -19.52 -24.53
CA LEU A 103 6.12 -20.48 -25.01
C LEU A 103 5.99 -20.47 -26.54
N ALA A 104 6.03 -19.31 -27.18
CA ALA A 104 5.94 -19.17 -28.63
C ALA A 104 7.25 -19.53 -29.36
N GLY A 105 8.37 -19.58 -28.65
CA GLY A 105 9.72 -19.85 -29.17
C GLY A 105 10.33 -18.73 -30.02
N SER A 106 9.54 -17.82 -30.58
CA SER A 106 10.02 -16.68 -31.36
C SER A 106 9.11 -15.45 -31.23
N ARG A 107 9.69 -14.26 -31.41
CA ARG A 107 8.93 -12.99 -31.41
C ARG A 107 7.89 -12.93 -32.54
N GLN A 108 8.23 -13.48 -33.71
CA GLN A 108 7.34 -13.48 -34.87
C GLN A 108 6.13 -14.39 -34.65
N ALA A 109 6.33 -15.59 -34.09
CA ALA A 109 5.23 -16.50 -33.76
C ALA A 109 4.30 -15.87 -32.70
N LEU A 110 4.87 -15.24 -31.67
CA LEU A 110 4.08 -14.54 -30.66
C LEU A 110 3.25 -13.39 -31.28
N LEU A 111 3.87 -12.53 -32.09
CA LEU A 111 3.16 -11.41 -32.72
C LEU A 111 2.05 -11.89 -33.68
N ALA A 112 2.31 -12.95 -34.46
CA ALA A 112 1.31 -13.55 -35.33
C ALA A 112 0.11 -14.06 -34.52
N TYR A 113 0.36 -14.78 -33.42
CA TYR A 113 -0.68 -15.26 -32.52
C TYR A 113 -1.50 -14.12 -31.90
N LEU A 114 -0.84 -13.08 -31.38
CA LEU A 114 -1.50 -11.98 -30.68
C LEU A 114 -2.37 -11.09 -31.59
N SER A 115 -2.07 -11.02 -32.89
CA SER A 115 -2.76 -10.13 -33.84
C SER A 115 -4.28 -10.36 -33.92
N GLY A 116 -4.72 -11.62 -33.90
CA GLY A 116 -6.13 -11.98 -33.97
C GLY A 116 -6.91 -11.66 -32.67
N PRO A 117 -6.48 -12.18 -31.51
CA PRO A 117 -7.12 -11.91 -30.23
C PRO A 117 -7.14 -10.45 -29.83
N LEU A 118 -6.16 -9.64 -30.23
CA LEU A 118 -6.05 -8.22 -29.85
C LEU A 118 -7.36 -7.45 -30.11
N ASN A 119 -7.93 -7.56 -31.31
CA ASN A 119 -9.16 -6.84 -31.67
C ASN A 119 -10.35 -7.25 -30.78
N ARG A 120 -10.48 -8.55 -30.50
CA ARG A 120 -11.55 -9.09 -29.64
C ARG A 120 -11.37 -8.63 -28.20
N SER A 121 -10.15 -8.67 -27.69
CA SER A 121 -9.80 -8.22 -26.34
C SER A 121 -9.97 -6.70 -26.18
N LEU A 122 -9.73 -5.89 -27.21
CA LEU A 122 -9.98 -4.43 -27.15
C LEU A 122 -11.47 -4.12 -26.97
N VAL A 123 -12.34 -4.77 -27.74
CA VAL A 123 -13.80 -4.59 -27.58
C VAL A 123 -14.25 -5.08 -26.20
N ALA A 124 -13.78 -6.25 -25.78
CA ALA A 124 -14.07 -6.78 -24.45
C ALA A 124 -13.53 -5.86 -23.34
N ALA A 125 -12.37 -5.23 -23.51
CA ALA A 125 -11.77 -4.34 -22.52
C ALA A 125 -12.63 -3.10 -22.28
N VAL A 126 -13.19 -2.50 -23.34
CA VAL A 126 -14.10 -1.35 -23.23
C VAL A 126 -15.36 -1.75 -22.46
N ILE A 127 -16.00 -2.85 -22.86
CA ILE A 127 -17.23 -3.34 -22.21
C ILE A 127 -16.97 -3.66 -20.74
N VAL A 128 -15.92 -4.44 -20.44
CA VAL A 128 -15.57 -4.83 -19.08
C VAL A 128 -15.22 -3.63 -18.22
N THR A 129 -14.53 -2.63 -18.77
CA THR A 129 -14.20 -1.40 -18.04
C THR A 129 -15.46 -0.61 -17.71
N VAL A 130 -16.37 -0.43 -18.66
CA VAL A 130 -17.66 0.24 -18.43
C VAL A 130 -18.48 -0.50 -17.37
N VAL A 131 -18.63 -1.83 -17.50
CA VAL A 131 -19.38 -2.65 -16.55
C VAL A 131 -18.73 -2.64 -15.16
N ALA A 132 -17.41 -2.77 -15.08
CA ALA A 132 -16.69 -2.76 -13.81
C ALA A 132 -16.82 -1.41 -13.11
N LEU A 133 -16.72 -0.29 -13.84
CA LEU A 133 -16.88 1.05 -13.28
C LEU A 133 -18.34 1.31 -12.86
N ALA A 134 -19.33 0.90 -13.67
CA ALA A 134 -20.74 1.06 -13.36
C ALA A 134 -21.19 0.20 -12.16
N THR A 135 -20.64 -1.01 -12.02
CA THR A 135 -20.96 -1.93 -10.91
C THR A 135 -20.12 -1.68 -9.68
N SER A 136 -18.98 -0.98 -9.80
CA SER A 136 -18.28 -0.50 -8.62
C SER A 136 -19.17 0.52 -7.92
N SER A 137 -19.74 0.12 -6.79
CA SER A 137 -20.35 1.05 -5.85
C SER A 137 -19.25 2.02 -5.46
N THR A 138 -19.19 3.14 -6.17
CA THR A 138 -18.40 4.28 -5.76
C THR A 138 -19.11 4.77 -4.52
N ARG A 139 -18.71 4.22 -3.36
CA ARG A 139 -19.04 4.79 -2.05
C ARG A 139 -18.79 6.27 -2.21
N HIS A 140 -19.89 7.01 -2.26
CA HIS A 140 -19.86 8.39 -2.70
C HIS A 140 -19.07 9.14 -1.65
N THR A 141 -17.78 9.34 -1.88
CA THR A 141 -16.99 10.18 -0.98
C THR A 141 -17.52 11.57 -1.24
N ARG A 142 -18.35 12.07 -0.33
CA ARG A 142 -18.88 13.43 -0.39
C ARG A 142 -17.70 14.38 -0.60
N PRO A 143 -17.66 15.15 -1.70
CA PRO A 143 -16.62 16.14 -1.90
C PRO A 143 -16.97 17.34 -1.01
N ASP A 144 -16.25 17.49 0.11
CA ASP A 144 -16.49 18.60 1.04
C ASP A 144 -15.82 19.91 0.58
N ALA A 145 -14.98 19.88 -0.47
CA ALA A 145 -14.44 21.04 -1.18
C ALA A 145 -14.14 20.74 -2.65
N ALA A 146 -14.20 21.74 -3.53
CA ALA A 146 -13.81 21.59 -4.93
C ALA A 146 -12.30 21.30 -5.02
N PRO A 147 -11.88 20.14 -5.55
CA PRO A 147 -10.46 19.80 -5.62
C PRO A 147 -9.75 20.69 -6.64
N GLU A 148 -8.53 21.12 -6.30
CA GLU A 148 -7.63 21.76 -7.25
C GLU A 148 -7.51 20.92 -8.54
N PRO A 149 -7.64 21.53 -9.73
CA PRO A 149 -7.72 20.79 -11.00
C PRO A 149 -6.47 19.94 -11.25
N PHE A 150 -5.31 20.39 -10.77
CA PHE A 150 -4.05 19.66 -10.87
C PHE A 150 -4.04 18.35 -10.06
N ILE A 151 -4.60 18.38 -8.84
CA ILE A 151 -4.67 17.19 -7.97
C ILE A 151 -5.61 16.15 -8.59
N TRP A 152 -6.76 16.61 -9.10
CA TRP A 152 -7.72 15.76 -9.79
C TRP A 152 -7.10 15.12 -11.04
N LEU A 153 -6.44 15.91 -11.91
CA LEU A 153 -5.82 15.40 -13.12
C LEU A 153 -4.74 14.35 -12.82
N ARG A 154 -3.86 14.62 -11.85
CA ARG A 154 -2.82 13.66 -11.44
C ARG A 154 -3.40 12.32 -10.99
N ARG A 155 -4.51 12.36 -10.23
CA ARG A 155 -5.23 11.16 -9.79
C ARG A 155 -5.84 10.40 -10.96
N GLN A 156 -6.48 11.10 -11.90
CA GLN A 156 -7.06 10.46 -13.10
C GLN A 156 -5.97 9.82 -13.96
N LEU A 157 -4.84 10.49 -14.17
CA LEU A 157 -3.71 9.94 -14.92
C LEU A 157 -3.14 8.68 -14.26
N PHE A 158 -2.95 8.70 -12.94
CA PHE A 158 -2.49 7.52 -12.20
C PHE A 158 -3.48 6.36 -12.32
N PHE A 159 -4.78 6.62 -12.16
CA PHE A 159 -5.81 5.60 -12.28
C PHE A 159 -5.90 5.04 -13.70
N ALA A 160 -5.88 5.91 -14.72
CA ALA A 160 -5.91 5.50 -16.12
C ALA A 160 -4.68 4.66 -16.49
N ALA A 161 -3.48 5.09 -16.08
CA ALA A 161 -2.25 4.32 -16.27
C ALA A 161 -2.35 2.95 -15.60
N LYS A 162 -2.89 2.90 -14.39
CA LYS A 162 -3.09 1.65 -13.65
C LYS A 162 -4.04 0.70 -14.37
N ILE A 163 -5.21 1.19 -14.80
CA ILE A 163 -6.18 0.39 -15.55
C ILE A 163 -5.57 -0.12 -16.86
N LEU A 164 -4.87 0.73 -17.60
CA LEU A 164 -4.21 0.35 -18.84
C LEU A 164 -3.16 -0.75 -18.61
N THR A 165 -2.26 -0.58 -17.64
CA THR A 165 -1.24 -1.60 -17.34
C THR A 165 -1.86 -2.90 -16.85
N THR A 166 -2.93 -2.84 -16.05
CA THR A 166 -3.68 -4.04 -15.63
C THR A 166 -4.31 -4.76 -16.82
N LEU A 167 -4.98 -4.04 -17.73
CA LEU A 167 -5.59 -4.63 -18.92
C LEU A 167 -4.54 -5.29 -19.83
N VAL A 168 -3.41 -4.62 -20.05
CA VAL A 168 -2.30 -5.18 -20.84
C VAL A 168 -1.74 -6.45 -20.17
N THR A 169 -1.52 -6.42 -18.85
CA THR A 169 -1.04 -7.59 -18.10
C THR A 169 -2.00 -8.76 -18.22
N VAL A 170 -3.30 -8.51 -18.01
CA VAL A 170 -4.34 -9.55 -18.11
C VAL A 170 -4.45 -10.10 -19.53
N PHE A 171 -4.32 -9.25 -20.56
CA PHE A 171 -4.27 -9.70 -21.95
C PHE A 171 -3.15 -10.72 -22.18
N PHE A 172 -1.92 -10.40 -21.77
CA PHE A 172 -0.79 -11.34 -21.90
C PHE A 172 -1.01 -12.62 -21.09
N LEU A 173 -1.45 -12.53 -19.83
CA LEU A 173 -1.74 -13.71 -19.01
C LEU A 173 -2.81 -14.62 -19.64
N SER A 174 -3.87 -14.04 -20.22
CA SER A 174 -4.92 -14.81 -20.90
C SER A 174 -4.41 -15.48 -22.19
N ALA A 175 -3.52 -14.80 -22.92
CA ALA A 175 -2.89 -15.31 -24.13
C ALA A 175 -1.93 -16.47 -23.79
N ASP A 176 -1.09 -16.30 -22.77
CA ASP A 176 -0.12 -17.31 -22.34
C ASP A 176 -0.82 -18.60 -21.87
N LEU A 177 -1.97 -18.47 -21.19
CA LEU A 177 -2.80 -19.61 -20.76
C LEU A 177 -3.34 -20.43 -21.94
N CYS A 178 -3.65 -19.78 -23.06
CA CYS A 178 -4.34 -20.41 -24.20
C CYS A 178 -3.41 -20.81 -25.34
N LEU A 179 -2.22 -20.20 -25.40
CA LEU A 179 -1.19 -20.50 -26.40
C LEU A 179 -0.85 -21.99 -26.54
N PRO A 180 -0.62 -22.78 -25.46
CA PRO A 180 -0.29 -24.20 -25.61
C PRO A 180 -1.45 -25.07 -26.12
N ILE A 181 -2.70 -24.60 -25.98
CA ILE A 181 -3.91 -25.34 -26.39
C ILE A 181 -4.28 -25.03 -27.84
N HIS A 182 -3.94 -23.83 -28.32
CA HIS A 182 -4.27 -23.34 -29.65
C HIS A 182 -3.93 -24.29 -30.82
N PRO A 183 -2.78 -24.99 -30.88
CA PRO A 183 -2.51 -25.90 -32.01
C PRO A 183 -3.42 -27.13 -32.05
N LEU A 184 -4.00 -27.53 -30.91
CA LEU A 184 -4.88 -28.70 -30.82
C LEU A 184 -6.34 -28.32 -31.09
N LEU A 185 -6.78 -27.19 -30.52
CA LEU A 185 -8.18 -26.79 -30.51
C LEU A 185 -8.29 -25.25 -30.62
N PRO A 186 -8.18 -24.67 -31.84
CA PRO A 186 -8.08 -23.21 -32.01
C PRO A 186 -9.34 -22.48 -31.54
N ASN A 187 -10.52 -22.98 -31.89
CA ASN A 187 -11.80 -22.36 -31.52
C ASN A 187 -12.03 -22.34 -29.99
N THR A 188 -11.64 -23.41 -29.29
CA THR A 188 -11.80 -23.46 -27.83
C THR A 188 -10.76 -22.61 -27.13
N ALA A 189 -9.52 -22.56 -27.64
CA ALA A 189 -8.47 -21.69 -27.12
C ALA A 189 -8.87 -20.21 -27.23
N ASP A 190 -9.46 -19.81 -28.35
CA ASP A 190 -9.98 -18.46 -28.56
C ASP A 190 -11.10 -18.10 -27.57
N LEU A 191 -12.08 -18.99 -27.40
CA LEU A 191 -13.17 -18.79 -26.44
C LEU A 191 -12.64 -18.69 -25.00
N LEU A 192 -11.73 -19.59 -24.64
CA LEU A 192 -11.10 -19.63 -23.31
C LEU A 192 -10.26 -18.37 -23.05
N GLN A 193 -9.57 -17.85 -24.07
CA GLN A 193 -8.80 -16.62 -23.96
C GLN A 193 -9.71 -15.43 -23.67
N VAL A 194 -10.80 -15.27 -24.42
CA VAL A 194 -11.75 -14.17 -24.20
C VAL A 194 -12.40 -14.28 -22.82
N LEU A 195 -12.82 -15.48 -22.42
CA LEU A 195 -13.46 -15.70 -21.12
C LEU A 195 -12.49 -15.44 -19.96
N SER A 196 -11.27 -15.97 -20.02
CA SER A 196 -10.23 -15.72 -19.01
C SER A 196 -9.84 -14.25 -18.95
N PHE A 197 -9.70 -13.57 -20.10
CA PHE A 197 -9.46 -12.14 -20.18
C PHE A 197 -10.55 -11.33 -19.46
N VAL A 198 -11.84 -11.61 -19.75
CA VAL A 198 -12.97 -10.90 -19.12
C VAL A 198 -12.96 -11.08 -17.61
N LEU A 199 -12.80 -12.31 -17.11
CA LEU A 199 -12.80 -12.60 -15.67
C LEU A 199 -11.64 -11.93 -14.95
N LEU A 200 -10.41 -12.09 -15.48
CA LEU A 200 -9.22 -11.49 -14.90
C LEU A 200 -9.27 -9.95 -14.96
N ALA A 201 -9.81 -9.37 -16.03
CA ALA A 201 -9.96 -7.93 -16.18
C ALA A 201 -10.98 -7.38 -15.18
N LEU A 202 -12.12 -8.06 -14.97
CA LEU A 202 -13.10 -7.66 -13.94
C LEU A 202 -12.46 -7.64 -12.54
N VAL A 203 -11.71 -8.68 -12.18
CA VAL A 203 -11.01 -8.76 -10.89
C VAL A 203 -9.94 -7.65 -10.80
N GLY A 204 -9.14 -7.49 -11.85
CA GLY A 204 -8.08 -6.48 -11.91
C GLY A 204 -8.59 -5.05 -11.81
N ILE A 205 -9.68 -4.71 -12.51
CA ILE A 205 -10.29 -3.38 -12.44
C ILE A 205 -10.94 -3.14 -11.08
N ARG A 206 -11.64 -4.13 -10.50
CA ARG A 206 -12.18 -4.02 -9.14
C ARG A 206 -11.07 -3.79 -8.11
N TRP A 207 -9.95 -4.51 -8.23
CA TRP A 207 -8.77 -4.26 -7.42
C TRP A 207 -8.23 -2.84 -7.64
N ALA A 208 -8.14 -2.36 -8.88
CA ALA A 208 -7.67 -1.03 -9.17
C ALA A 208 -8.57 0.05 -8.55
N VAL A 209 -9.90 -0.10 -8.64
CA VAL A 209 -10.88 0.81 -8.02
C VAL A 209 -10.78 0.77 -6.49
N HIS A 210 -10.76 -0.42 -5.90
CA HIS A 210 -10.62 -0.60 -4.45
C HIS A 210 -9.32 0.06 -3.94
N ASP A 211 -8.20 -0.17 -4.62
CA ASP A 211 -6.92 0.47 -4.28
C ASP A 211 -6.97 2.01 -4.41
N GLN A 212 -7.71 2.58 -5.37
CA GLN A 212 -7.92 4.04 -5.43
C GLN A 212 -8.70 4.58 -4.22
N GLN A 213 -9.65 3.80 -3.69
CA GLN A 213 -10.45 4.21 -2.53
C GLN A 213 -9.60 4.30 -1.26
N HIS A 214 -8.57 3.46 -1.14
CA HIS A 214 -7.65 3.42 0.01
C HIS A 214 -6.39 4.29 -0.15
N ARG A 215 -6.33 5.12 -1.19
CA ARG A 215 -5.22 6.06 -1.41
C ARG A 215 -5.60 7.48 -1.05
N CYS A 216 -4.65 8.22 -0.53
CA CYS A 216 -4.79 9.65 -0.32
C CYS A 216 -5.05 10.36 -1.66
N LYS A 217 -6.10 11.18 -1.72
CA LYS A 217 -6.48 11.94 -2.92
C LYS A 217 -5.41 12.92 -3.41
N ARG A 218 -4.50 13.35 -2.52
CA ARG A 218 -3.45 14.35 -2.79
C ARG A 218 -2.09 13.73 -3.15
N CYS A 219 -1.56 12.86 -2.31
CA CYS A 219 -0.25 12.24 -2.54
C CYS A 219 -0.30 10.86 -3.21
N LEU A 220 -1.48 10.27 -3.40
CA LEU A 220 -1.68 8.92 -3.98
C LEU A 220 -0.99 7.78 -3.22
N HIS A 221 -0.49 8.05 -2.02
CA HIS A 221 0.03 7.00 -1.14
C HIS A 221 -1.13 6.24 -0.50
N ILE A 222 -0.94 4.94 -0.28
CA ILE A 222 -1.90 4.14 0.49
C ILE A 222 -2.03 4.75 1.89
N LEU A 223 -3.28 4.91 2.34
CA LEU A 223 -3.59 5.38 3.67
C LEU A 223 -3.16 4.32 4.68
N ALA A 224 -2.45 4.75 5.71
CA ALA A 224 -1.87 3.85 6.69
C ALA A 224 -2.55 4.01 8.05
N THR A 225 -2.17 3.14 8.98
CA THR A 225 -2.54 3.16 10.40
C THR A 225 -4.06 3.17 10.63
N PRO A 226 -4.71 1.99 10.58
CA PRO A 226 -6.10 1.89 11.03
C PRO A 226 -6.16 2.23 12.52
N ALA A 227 -6.62 3.44 12.83
CA ALA A 227 -7.02 3.79 14.18
C ALA A 227 -8.48 3.37 14.34
N ARG A 228 -8.75 2.47 15.28
CA ARG A 228 -10.13 2.13 15.63
C ARG A 228 -10.66 3.23 16.56
N VAL A 229 -11.69 3.93 16.12
CA VAL A 229 -12.37 4.97 16.92
C VAL A 229 -13.70 4.39 17.39
N GLY A 230 -13.96 4.51 18.69
CA GLY A 230 -15.18 4.01 19.35
C GLY A 230 -14.99 2.68 20.12
N ARG A 231 -15.84 2.46 21.13
CA ARG A 231 -16.01 1.15 21.79
C ARG A 231 -17.18 0.41 21.14
N PRO A 232 -17.07 -0.89 20.82
CA PRO A 232 -18.15 -1.66 20.19
C PRO A 232 -19.49 -1.65 20.97
N SER A 233 -19.43 -1.41 22.28
CA SER A 233 -20.62 -1.39 23.16
C SER A 233 -21.35 -0.04 23.22
N HIS A 234 -20.83 1.03 22.58
CA HIS A 234 -21.42 2.38 22.58
C HIS A 234 -21.87 2.82 21.17
N ASN A 235 -22.44 1.90 20.39
CA ASN A 235 -22.83 2.13 18.98
C ASN A 235 -24.08 3.01 18.76
N LEU A 236 -24.78 3.42 19.82
CA LEU A 236 -26.07 4.11 19.65
C LEU A 236 -25.95 5.61 19.32
N LEU A 237 -24.84 6.26 19.68
CA LEU A 237 -24.63 7.71 19.45
C LEU A 237 -23.17 8.10 19.13
N GLU A 238 -22.19 7.21 19.30
CA GLU A 238 -20.79 7.51 18.99
C GLU A 238 -20.33 6.85 17.70
N TRP A 239 -19.42 7.51 16.99
CA TRP A 239 -18.82 7.03 15.75
C TRP A 239 -18.01 5.76 16.04
N ASN A 240 -18.44 4.61 15.52
CA ASN A 240 -17.68 3.37 15.52
C ASN A 240 -17.20 3.03 14.10
N GLY A 241 -15.88 3.03 13.91
CA GLY A 241 -15.29 2.80 12.61
C GLY A 241 -13.77 2.71 12.62
N THR A 242 -13.22 2.47 11.44
CA THR A 242 -11.78 2.52 11.21
C THR A 242 -11.42 3.81 10.49
N GLU A 243 -10.48 4.53 11.07
CA GLU A 243 -9.93 5.76 10.52
C GLU A 243 -8.55 5.46 9.91
N LEU A 244 -8.41 5.76 8.62
CA LEU A 244 -7.17 5.60 7.86
C LEU A 244 -6.57 6.98 7.56
N THR A 245 -5.44 7.30 8.19
CA THR A 245 -4.78 8.60 8.04
C THR A 245 -3.75 8.59 6.92
N CYS A 246 -3.66 9.71 6.19
CA CYS A 246 -2.51 9.95 5.32
C CYS A 246 -1.26 10.25 6.16
N LYS A 247 -0.16 9.50 5.93
CA LYS A 247 1.14 9.73 6.59
C LYS A 247 1.69 11.16 6.43
N HIS A 248 1.27 11.86 5.37
CA HIS A 248 1.70 13.23 5.09
C HIS A 248 0.73 14.29 5.66
N GLY A 249 -0.30 13.90 6.41
CA GLY A 249 -1.25 14.84 7.00
C GLY A 249 -2.19 15.52 5.99
N HIS A 250 -2.39 14.94 4.79
CA HIS A 250 -3.31 15.50 3.79
C HIS A 250 -4.80 15.25 4.09
N GLY A 251 -5.11 14.32 5.00
CA GLY A 251 -6.48 13.96 5.34
C GLY A 251 -6.62 12.55 5.88
N LEU A 252 -7.87 12.23 6.18
CA LEU A 252 -8.31 11.01 6.83
C LEU A 252 -9.47 10.39 6.04
N LEU A 253 -9.46 9.07 5.86
CA LEU A 253 -10.61 8.31 5.38
C LEU A 253 -11.26 7.61 6.58
N SER A 254 -12.50 7.99 6.88
CA SER A 254 -13.30 7.29 7.88
C SER A 254 -14.16 6.23 7.22
N VAL A 255 -14.01 4.98 7.64
CA VAL A 255 -14.75 3.81 7.16
C VAL A 255 -15.64 3.31 8.30
N PRO A 256 -16.98 3.43 8.18
CA PRO A 256 -17.88 2.94 9.22
C PRO A 256 -17.79 1.42 9.34
N GLU A 257 -17.82 0.88 10.58
CA GLU A 257 -17.81 -0.57 10.80
C GLU A 257 -19.14 -1.22 10.36
N MET A 258 -20.25 -0.48 10.49
CA MET A 258 -21.57 -0.92 10.06
C MET A 258 -22.27 0.19 9.26
N GLU A 259 -22.75 -0.16 8.07
CA GLU A 259 -23.53 0.75 7.23
C GLU A 259 -24.90 0.96 7.87
N THR A 260 -25.10 2.12 8.51
CA THR A 260 -26.42 2.55 9.01
C THR A 260 -27.03 3.56 8.05
N SER A 261 -28.34 3.80 8.14
CA SER A 261 -29.02 4.81 7.30
C SER A 261 -28.43 6.22 7.47
N TRP A 262 -27.78 6.50 8.60
CA TRP A 262 -27.10 7.77 8.90
C TRP A 262 -25.60 7.77 8.53
N CYS A 263 -24.92 6.62 8.58
CA CYS A 263 -23.48 6.49 8.28
C CYS A 263 -23.24 5.36 7.27
N SER A 264 -23.74 5.51 6.05
CA SER A 264 -23.63 4.48 4.99
C SER A 264 -22.40 4.65 4.10
N THR A 265 -21.73 5.80 4.11
CA THR A 265 -20.65 6.11 3.18
C THR A 265 -19.33 6.43 3.88
N SER A 266 -18.24 5.96 3.28
CA SER A 266 -16.90 6.37 3.67
C SER A 266 -16.69 7.85 3.38
N GLN A 267 -16.34 8.63 4.40
CA GLN A 267 -16.12 10.07 4.27
C GLN A 267 -14.63 10.39 4.26
N TRP A 268 -14.23 11.27 3.36
CA TRP A 268 -12.89 11.82 3.31
C TRP A 268 -12.88 13.17 3.99
N ILE A 269 -12.10 13.32 5.05
CA ILE A 269 -11.97 14.56 5.82
C ILE A 269 -10.60 15.16 5.53
N GLU A 270 -10.58 16.37 4.97
CA GLU A 270 -9.34 17.11 4.77
C GLU A 270 -8.91 17.75 6.09
N THR A 271 -7.67 17.48 6.48
CA THR A 271 -7.05 18.13 7.64
C THR A 271 -6.52 19.49 7.20
N LEU A 272 -6.97 20.57 7.86
CA LEU A 272 -6.58 21.97 7.60
C LEU A 272 -5.11 22.28 7.96
N ALA A 273 -4.22 21.28 7.93
CA ALA A 273 -2.80 21.50 8.16
C ALA A 273 -2.17 22.10 6.90
N SER A 274 -2.03 23.43 6.94
CA SER A 274 -1.27 24.28 6.01
C SER A 274 0.20 23.87 5.93
#